data_AF-A0A6P0UJM3-F1
#
_entry.id   AF-A0A6P0UJM3-F1
#
_cell.length_a   1.000
_cell.length_b   1.000
_cell.length_c   1.000
_cell.angle_alpha   90.00
_cell.angle_beta   90.00
_cell.angle_gamma   90.00
#
_symmetry.space_group_name_H-M   'P 1'
#
loop_
_entity.id
_entity.type
_entity.pdbx_description
1 polymer ?
#
loop_
_entity_poly.entity_id
_entity_poly.type
_entity_poly.pdbx_seq_one_letter_code
_entity_poly.pdbx_strand_id
1 'polypeptide(L)'
;MKKTILSLCLLLLLTNSCQKRSSELDEIIVECYDKTYQEAGYDMKSIIDDYEKELVKKGILKDTTGKSYLEVLQKISSDKDFRITVQSFTEYDPFFKVDNETKLAIFQCENRMIESLKEKDPKWRTLSNPTDSAGNMGNPKLGYVSLMENMSDEDLNSYYFRLKMFHIFDGVNSQFRDRSSMPAKAAD
;
A
#
# COMPACT_ATOMS: atom_id res chain seq x y z
N MET A 1 26.69 -2.73 46.13
CA MET A 1 26.94 -1.66 45.13
C MET A 1 27.36 -2.19 43.76
N LYS A 2 28.37 -3.08 43.64
CA LYS A 2 28.77 -3.66 42.33
C LYS A 2 27.67 -4.47 41.60
N LYS A 3 26.84 -5.23 42.33
CA LYS A 3 25.72 -6.01 41.75
C LYS A 3 24.57 -5.14 41.22
N THR A 4 24.33 -3.99 41.84
CA THR A 4 23.27 -3.05 41.47
C THR A 4 23.62 -2.29 40.18
N ILE A 5 24.91 -1.94 39.99
CA ILE A 5 25.41 -1.26 38.80
C ILE A 5 25.39 -2.22 37.59
N LEU A 6 25.73 -3.49 37.77
CA LEU A 6 25.70 -4.49 36.70
C LEU A 6 24.29 -4.74 36.18
N SER A 7 23.28 -4.75 37.07
CA SER A 7 21.88 -4.89 36.69
C SER A 7 21.35 -3.68 35.91
N LEU A 8 21.83 -2.47 36.24
CA LEU A 8 21.42 -1.24 35.56
C LEU A 8 22.00 -1.18 34.14
N CYS A 9 23.24 -1.64 33.94
CA CYS A 9 23.85 -1.75 32.61
C CYS A 9 23.17 -2.80 31.72
N LEU A 10 22.68 -3.90 32.29
CA LEU A 10 21.98 -4.95 31.53
C LEU A 10 20.58 -4.50 31.07
N LEU A 11 19.88 -3.68 31.87
CA LEU A 11 18.59 -3.09 31.49
C LEU A 11 18.71 -2.04 30.38
N LEU A 12 19.79 -1.24 30.38
CA LEU A 12 20.05 -0.22 29.35
C LEU A 12 20.42 -0.81 27.97
N LEU A 13 20.94 -2.04 27.94
CA LEU A 13 21.28 -2.73 26.68
C LEU A 13 20.04 -3.34 25.99
N LEU A 14 18.95 -3.59 26.73
CA LEU A 14 17.71 -4.16 26.18
C LEU A 14 16.80 -3.12 25.52
N THR A 15 16.97 -1.81 25.82
CA THR A 15 16.10 -0.76 25.27
C THR A 15 16.45 -0.33 23.85
N ASN A 16 17.64 -0.70 23.33
CA ASN A 16 18.07 -0.33 21.97
C ASN A 16 17.77 -1.41 20.91
N SER A 17 17.19 -2.55 21.28
CA SER A 17 17.01 -3.68 20.35
C SER A 17 15.69 -3.69 19.57
N CYS A 18 14.88 -2.63 19.63
CA CYS A 18 13.60 -2.54 18.91
C CYS A 18 13.48 -1.27 18.04
N GLN A 19 14.58 -0.74 17.50
CA GLN A 19 14.45 0.05 16.27
C GLN A 19 14.20 -0.92 15.12
N LYS A 20 12.91 -1.22 14.88
CA LYS A 20 12.45 -1.84 13.63
C LYS A 20 13.01 -0.95 12.52
N ARG A 21 13.95 -1.45 11.73
CA ARG A 21 14.39 -0.73 10.52
C ARG A 21 13.13 -0.45 9.71
N SER A 22 12.99 0.78 9.20
CA SER A 22 11.92 1.02 8.23
C SER A 22 12.23 0.17 7.01
N SER A 23 11.21 -0.45 6.44
CA SER A 23 11.41 -1.19 5.20
C SER A 23 11.96 -0.23 4.13
N GLU A 24 12.76 -0.71 3.19
CA GLU A 24 13.19 0.13 2.04
C GLU A 24 11.97 0.64 1.23
N LEU A 25 10.81 0.01 1.39
CA LEU A 25 9.55 0.47 0.82
C LEU A 25 8.97 1.69 1.53
N ASP A 26 9.12 1.80 2.85
CA ASP A 26 8.67 2.98 3.60
C ASP A 26 9.50 4.22 3.24
N GLU A 27 10.72 4.04 2.75
CA GLU A 27 11.51 5.14 2.18
C GLU A 27 10.82 5.75 0.96
N ILE A 28 10.05 4.97 0.17
CA ILE A 28 9.27 5.51 -0.95
C ILE A 28 8.21 6.50 -0.45
N ILE A 29 7.53 6.17 0.65
CA ILE A 29 6.53 7.07 1.25
C ILE A 29 7.21 8.36 1.69
N VAL A 30 8.35 8.27 2.38
CA VAL A 30 9.05 9.45 2.87
C VAL A 30 9.60 10.31 1.72
N GLU A 31 10.36 9.71 0.81
CA GLU A 31 11.12 10.43 -0.22
C GLU A 31 10.25 10.89 -1.39
N CYS A 32 9.22 10.13 -1.75
CA CYS A 32 8.38 10.44 -2.90
C CYS A 32 7.06 11.09 -2.52
N TYR A 33 6.38 10.57 -1.49
CA TYR A 33 5.05 11.04 -1.12
C TYR A 33 5.14 12.20 -0.13
N ASP A 34 5.62 11.98 1.10
CA ASP A 34 5.65 12.99 2.16
C ASP A 34 6.41 14.24 1.71
N LYS A 35 7.61 14.08 1.14
CA LYS A 35 8.40 15.23 0.67
C LYS A 35 7.66 16.09 -0.35
N THR A 36 6.93 15.49 -1.28
CA THR A 36 6.21 16.23 -2.33
C THR A 36 4.88 16.78 -1.80
N TYR A 37 4.18 16.00 -0.98
CA TYR A 37 2.85 16.33 -0.49
C TYR A 37 2.83 17.27 0.71
N GLN A 38 3.90 17.31 1.51
CA GLN A 38 4.01 18.25 2.63
C GLN A 38 3.99 19.71 2.14
N GLU A 39 4.58 19.99 0.98
CA GLU A 39 4.52 21.33 0.36
C GLU A 39 3.07 21.73 0.02
N ALA A 40 2.23 20.75 -0.31
CA ALA A 40 0.80 20.90 -0.56
C ALA A 40 -0.07 20.75 0.71
N GLY A 41 0.54 20.61 1.90
CA GLY A 41 -0.16 20.52 3.18
C GLY A 41 -0.75 19.15 3.53
N TYR A 42 -0.30 18.08 2.87
CA TYR A 42 -0.75 16.71 3.14
C TYR A 42 0.34 15.87 3.81
N ASP A 43 -0.06 15.04 4.77
CA ASP A 43 0.78 14.03 5.43
C ASP A 43 0.30 12.64 5.01
N MET A 44 1.11 11.96 4.21
CA MET A 44 0.68 10.71 3.58
C MET A 44 0.55 9.58 4.60
N LYS A 45 1.42 9.54 5.62
CA LYS A 45 1.35 8.49 6.66
C LYS A 45 0.09 8.64 7.50
N SER A 46 -0.23 9.87 7.91
CA SER A 46 -1.47 10.14 8.64
C SER A 46 -2.71 9.76 7.83
N ILE A 47 -2.72 10.08 6.53
CA ILE A 47 -3.81 9.68 5.62
C ILE A 47 -3.93 8.15 5.52
N ILE A 48 -2.82 7.43 5.40
CA ILE A 48 -2.81 5.96 5.34
C ILE A 48 -3.37 5.37 6.65
N ASP A 49 -2.91 5.87 7.79
CA ASP A 49 -3.34 5.39 9.11
C ASP A 49 -4.82 5.63 9.36
N ASP A 50 -5.34 6.80 8.97
CA ASP A 50 -6.75 7.13 9.18
C ASP A 50 -7.68 6.28 8.31
N TYR A 51 -7.29 6.02 7.06
CA TYR A 51 -8.03 5.10 6.20
C TYR A 51 -7.96 3.64 6.71
N GLU A 52 -6.78 3.18 7.15
CA GLU A 52 -6.61 1.85 7.76
C GLU A 52 -7.52 1.67 8.99
N LYS A 53 -7.61 2.68 9.86
CA LYS A 53 -8.51 2.66 11.02
C LYS A 53 -9.97 2.51 10.61
N GLU A 54 -10.42 3.20 9.57
CA GLU A 54 -11.79 3.06 9.08
C GLU A 54 -12.05 1.67 8.49
N LEU A 55 -11.09 1.09 7.75
CA LEU A 55 -11.17 -0.28 7.26
C LEU A 55 -11.31 -1.31 8.40
N VAL A 56 -10.52 -1.15 9.47
CA VAL A 56 -10.60 -2.03 10.66
C VAL A 56 -11.93 -1.83 11.39
N LYS A 57 -12.33 -0.58 11.64
CA LYS A 57 -13.58 -0.22 12.31
C LYS A 57 -14.82 -0.76 11.59
N LYS A 58 -14.76 -0.85 10.26
CA LYS A 58 -15.84 -1.37 9.41
C LYS A 58 -15.75 -2.87 9.17
N GLY A 59 -14.76 -3.54 9.77
CA GLY A 59 -14.57 -4.98 9.69
C GLY A 59 -14.12 -5.48 8.32
N ILE A 60 -13.63 -4.58 7.45
CA ILE A 60 -12.99 -4.97 6.19
C ILE A 60 -11.67 -5.64 6.50
N LEU A 61 -10.81 -4.94 7.25
CA LEU A 61 -9.61 -5.51 7.86
C LEU A 61 -9.93 -6.02 9.26
N LYS A 62 -9.27 -7.10 9.69
CA LYS A 62 -9.37 -7.61 11.05
C LYS A 62 -8.52 -6.79 12.02
N ASP A 63 -7.33 -6.41 11.59
CA ASP A 63 -6.36 -5.58 12.29
C ASP A 63 -5.45 -4.86 11.28
N THR A 64 -4.42 -4.16 11.78
CA THR A 64 -3.48 -3.37 10.97
C THR A 64 -2.28 -4.19 10.46
N THR A 65 -2.32 -5.52 10.55
CA THR A 65 -1.21 -6.36 10.07
C THR A 65 -1.33 -6.61 8.57
N GLY A 66 -0.20 -6.77 7.89
CA GLY A 66 -0.16 -7.16 6.48
C GLY A 66 -0.98 -8.41 6.16
N LYS A 67 -1.07 -9.35 7.11
CA LYS A 67 -1.91 -10.55 6.98
C LYS A 67 -3.40 -10.21 6.79
N SER A 68 -3.92 -9.22 7.50
CA SER A 68 -5.32 -8.78 7.34
C SER A 68 -5.61 -8.29 5.92
N TYR A 69 -4.66 -7.63 5.26
CA TYR A 69 -4.78 -7.22 3.87
C TYR A 69 -4.84 -8.41 2.92
N LEU A 70 -3.97 -9.40 3.13
CA LEU A 70 -3.96 -10.63 2.33
C LEU A 70 -5.27 -11.41 2.48
N GLU A 71 -5.84 -11.46 3.68
CA GLU A 71 -7.16 -12.07 3.90
C GLU A 71 -8.27 -11.35 3.11
N VAL A 72 -8.21 -10.02 2.99
CA VAL A 72 -9.14 -9.25 2.14
C VAL A 72 -8.93 -9.54 0.67
N LEU A 73 -7.68 -9.59 0.18
CA LEU A 73 -7.39 -9.98 -1.20
C LEU A 73 -7.91 -11.39 -1.51
N GLN A 74 -7.76 -12.33 -0.58
CA GLN A 74 -8.28 -13.67 -0.74
C GLN A 74 -9.82 -13.64 -0.87
N LYS A 75 -10.53 -12.87 -0.03
CA LYS A 75 -11.98 -12.68 -0.14
C LYS A 75 -12.37 -12.10 -1.50
N ILE A 76 -11.71 -11.04 -1.96
CA ILE A 76 -11.93 -10.45 -3.30
C ILE A 76 -11.78 -11.51 -4.41
N SER A 77 -10.82 -12.43 -4.27
CA SER A 77 -10.57 -13.46 -5.28
C SER A 77 -11.53 -14.65 -5.23
N SER A 78 -12.08 -14.98 -4.05
CA SER A 78 -12.89 -16.18 -3.84
C SER A 78 -14.40 -15.92 -3.80
N ASP A 79 -14.81 -14.72 -3.39
CA ASP A 79 -16.20 -14.30 -3.25
C ASP A 79 -16.50 -13.19 -4.27
N LYS A 80 -17.31 -13.54 -5.28
CA LYS A 80 -17.68 -12.65 -6.38
C LYS A 80 -18.59 -11.50 -5.94
N ASP A 81 -19.26 -11.65 -4.80
CA ASP A 81 -20.19 -10.66 -4.26
C ASP A 81 -19.55 -9.83 -3.13
N PHE A 82 -18.28 -10.09 -2.82
CA PHE A 82 -17.54 -9.32 -1.82
C PHE A 82 -17.44 -7.84 -2.24
N ARG A 83 -17.76 -6.96 -1.29
CA ARG A 83 -17.78 -5.51 -1.49
C ARG A 83 -16.98 -4.82 -0.40
N ILE A 84 -16.30 -3.75 -0.78
CA ILE A 84 -15.66 -2.84 0.17
C ILE A 84 -16.70 -1.78 0.54
N THR A 85 -17.27 -1.85 1.75
CA THR A 85 -18.37 -0.97 2.17
C THR A 85 -17.91 0.31 2.86
N VAL A 86 -16.61 0.65 2.77
CA VAL A 86 -16.08 1.94 3.23
C VAL A 86 -16.08 2.95 2.10
N GLN A 87 -15.99 4.24 2.46
CA GLN A 87 -15.76 5.29 1.48
C GLN A 87 -14.47 5.00 0.70
N SER A 88 -14.44 5.33 -0.59
CA SER A 88 -13.27 5.12 -1.43
C SER A 88 -12.04 5.87 -0.91
N PHE A 89 -10.86 5.25 -0.99
CA PHE A 89 -9.59 5.88 -0.64
C PHE A 89 -9.30 7.11 -1.51
N THR A 90 -9.80 7.13 -2.74
CA THR A 90 -9.76 8.30 -3.64
C THR A 90 -10.23 9.60 -2.98
N GLU A 91 -11.14 9.54 -2.00
CA GLU A 91 -11.64 10.70 -1.24
C GLU A 91 -10.59 11.25 -0.25
N TYR A 92 -9.67 10.38 0.20
CA TYR A 92 -8.58 10.69 1.11
C TYR A 92 -7.32 11.09 0.33
N ASP A 93 -7.06 10.41 -0.79
CA ASP A 93 -5.82 10.47 -1.55
C ASP A 93 -5.51 11.87 -2.14
N PRO A 94 -4.38 12.50 -1.74
CA PRO A 94 -3.95 13.79 -2.29
C PRO A 94 -3.73 13.77 -3.81
N PHE A 95 -3.48 12.61 -4.43
CA PHE A 95 -3.29 12.47 -5.87
C PHE A 95 -4.45 13.08 -6.69
N PHE A 96 -5.67 13.08 -6.17
CA PHE A 96 -6.84 13.66 -6.83
C PHE A 96 -7.05 15.15 -6.54
N LYS A 97 -6.25 15.73 -5.64
CA LYS A 97 -6.40 17.10 -5.12
C LYS A 97 -5.25 18.02 -5.53
N VAL A 98 -4.12 17.45 -5.96
CA VAL A 98 -2.94 18.20 -6.42
C VAL A 98 -2.93 18.40 -7.93
N ASP A 99 -2.08 19.30 -8.40
CA ASP A 99 -1.84 19.55 -9.84
C ASP A 99 -1.08 18.40 -10.52
N ASN A 100 -0.99 18.44 -11.85
CA ASN A 100 -0.35 17.40 -12.64
C ASN A 100 1.18 17.37 -12.49
N GLU A 101 1.83 18.48 -12.15
CA GLU A 101 3.28 18.54 -11.95
C GLU A 101 3.66 17.75 -10.69
N THR A 102 2.92 17.97 -9.61
CA THR A 102 3.03 17.21 -8.36
C THR A 102 2.84 15.71 -8.61
N LYS A 103 1.81 15.33 -9.39
CA LYS A 103 1.57 13.91 -9.74
C LYS A 103 2.72 13.31 -10.53
N LEU A 104 3.25 14.05 -11.50
CA LEU A 104 4.37 13.60 -12.32
C LEU A 104 5.65 13.43 -11.47
N ALA A 105 5.92 14.36 -10.55
CA ALA A 105 7.07 14.28 -9.65
C ALA A 105 7.03 13.01 -8.78
N ILE A 106 5.87 12.69 -8.21
CA ILE A 106 5.68 11.47 -7.41
C ILE A 106 5.90 10.23 -8.26
N PHE A 107 5.27 10.17 -9.43
CA PHE A 107 5.41 9.04 -10.34
C PHE A 107 6.87 8.80 -10.75
N GLN A 108 7.61 9.86 -11.08
CA GLN A 108 9.02 9.77 -11.43
C GLN A 108 9.88 9.32 -10.25
N CYS A 109 9.62 9.85 -9.05
CA CYS A 109 10.33 9.45 -7.85
C CYS A 109 10.10 7.97 -7.52
N GLU A 110 8.84 7.53 -7.51
CA GLU A 110 8.47 6.15 -7.20
C GLU A 110 9.11 5.19 -8.21
N ASN A 111 8.99 5.46 -9.51
CA ASN A 111 9.60 4.62 -10.55
C ASN A 111 11.11 4.48 -10.35
N ARG A 112 11.81 5.59 -10.11
CA ARG A 112 13.27 5.56 -9.88
C ARG A 112 13.63 4.68 -8.68
N MET A 113 12.90 4.81 -7.57
CA MET A 113 13.16 3.99 -6.38
C MET A 113 12.85 2.52 -6.61
N ILE A 114 11.73 2.22 -7.28
CA ILE A 114 11.35 0.85 -7.64
C ILE A 114 12.37 0.21 -8.59
N GLU A 115 12.88 0.92 -9.59
CA GLU A 115 13.97 0.41 -10.44
C GLU A 115 15.24 0.14 -9.64
N SER A 116 15.61 1.01 -8.71
CA SER A 116 16.76 0.76 -7.81
C SER A 116 16.54 -0.48 -6.94
N LEU A 117 15.34 -0.70 -6.43
CA LEU A 117 15.00 -1.91 -5.68
C LEU A 117 15.09 -3.17 -6.56
N LYS A 118 14.67 -3.12 -7.83
CA LYS A 118 14.82 -4.23 -8.79
C LYS A 118 16.27 -4.57 -9.09
N GLU A 119 17.16 -3.60 -9.06
CA GLU A 119 18.61 -3.84 -9.23
C GLU A 119 19.20 -4.56 -8.03
N LYS A 120 18.79 -4.14 -6.81
CA LYS A 120 19.28 -4.70 -5.54
C LYS A 120 18.71 -6.08 -5.24
N ASP A 121 17.42 -6.28 -5.46
CA ASP A 121 16.72 -7.52 -5.15
C ASP A 121 15.79 -7.92 -6.30
N PRO A 122 16.10 -9.04 -6.99
CA PRO A 122 15.32 -9.51 -8.13
C PRO A 122 13.87 -9.86 -7.79
N LYS A 123 13.51 -10.07 -6.50
CA LYS A 123 12.10 -10.29 -6.10
C LYS A 123 11.19 -9.14 -6.55
N TRP A 124 11.72 -7.92 -6.59
CA TRP A 124 10.97 -6.74 -7.03
C TRP A 124 10.70 -6.72 -8.54
N ARG A 125 11.47 -7.46 -9.35
CA ARG A 125 11.22 -7.57 -10.80
C ARG A 125 9.94 -8.37 -11.07
N THR A 126 9.71 -9.41 -10.27
CA THR A 126 8.50 -10.26 -10.35
C THR A 126 7.23 -9.50 -9.95
N LEU A 127 7.37 -8.45 -9.12
CA LEU A 127 6.28 -7.64 -8.59
C LEU A 127 5.93 -6.41 -9.45
N SER A 128 6.81 -6.03 -10.38
CA SER A 128 6.74 -4.74 -11.09
C SER A 128 6.61 -4.86 -12.61
N ASN A 129 6.55 -6.08 -13.16
CA ASN A 129 6.38 -6.30 -14.60
C ASN A 129 4.96 -5.90 -15.05
N PRO A 130 4.81 -4.87 -15.90
CA PRO A 130 3.50 -4.36 -16.30
C PRO A 130 2.75 -5.25 -17.31
N THR A 131 3.42 -6.24 -17.90
CA THR A 131 2.78 -7.22 -18.79
C THR A 131 1.71 -8.04 -18.08
N ASP A 132 1.80 -8.16 -16.76
CA ASP A 132 0.74 -8.72 -15.92
C ASP A 132 -0.25 -7.67 -15.40
N SER A 133 0.02 -6.36 -15.43
CA SER A 133 -0.91 -5.34 -14.91
C SER A 133 -1.80 -4.69 -15.98
N ALA A 134 -1.34 -4.57 -17.22
CA ALA A 134 -2.18 -4.11 -18.34
C ALA A 134 -3.04 -5.24 -18.93
N GLY A 135 -2.55 -6.49 -18.89
CA GLY A 135 -3.28 -7.69 -19.31
C GLY A 135 -4.23 -8.25 -18.24
N ASN A 136 -3.92 -8.09 -16.94
CA ASN A 136 -4.75 -8.60 -15.83
C ASN A 136 -5.60 -7.56 -15.11
N MET A 137 -5.86 -6.38 -15.70
CA MET A 137 -7.06 -5.61 -15.33
C MET A 137 -8.35 -6.46 -15.47
N GLY A 138 -8.31 -7.55 -16.25
CA GLY A 138 -9.37 -8.56 -16.34
C GLY A 138 -9.27 -9.72 -15.33
N ASN A 139 -8.15 -9.93 -14.63
CA ASN A 139 -8.01 -10.98 -13.63
C ASN A 139 -7.03 -10.62 -12.49
N PRO A 140 -7.49 -9.80 -11.52
CA PRO A 140 -6.74 -9.38 -10.34
C PRO A 140 -5.96 -10.53 -9.64
N LYS A 141 -6.52 -11.75 -9.67
CA LYS A 141 -6.00 -12.97 -9.05
C LYS A 141 -4.53 -13.32 -9.38
N LEU A 142 -4.05 -13.07 -10.61
CA LEU A 142 -2.70 -13.50 -11.03
C LEU A 142 -1.60 -12.58 -10.50
N GLY A 143 -1.82 -11.27 -10.45
CA GLY A 143 -0.88 -10.34 -9.84
C GLY A 143 -0.73 -10.55 -8.33
N TYR A 144 -1.78 -11.04 -7.67
CA TYR A 144 -1.82 -11.21 -6.21
C TYR A 144 -1.10 -12.46 -5.69
N VAL A 145 -1.14 -13.57 -6.43
CA VAL A 145 -0.38 -14.78 -6.07
C VAL A 145 1.13 -14.48 -6.12
N SER A 146 1.58 -13.73 -7.13
CA SER A 146 2.98 -13.30 -7.23
C SER A 146 3.41 -12.37 -6.08
N LEU A 147 2.51 -11.48 -5.63
CA LEU A 147 2.72 -10.61 -4.45
C LEU A 147 2.86 -11.43 -3.16
N MET A 148 2.00 -12.44 -2.97
CA MET A 148 1.96 -13.30 -1.79
C MET A 148 3.19 -14.20 -1.65
N GLU A 149 3.76 -14.67 -2.76
CA GLU A 149 4.87 -15.63 -2.74
C GLU A 149 6.25 -14.97 -2.56
N ASN A 150 6.38 -13.68 -2.84
CA ASN A 150 7.67 -13.00 -2.93
C ASN A 150 7.90 -11.91 -1.87
N MET A 151 6.91 -11.59 -1.01
CA MET A 151 7.04 -10.56 0.02
C MET A 151 7.33 -11.14 1.41
N SER A 152 8.17 -10.44 2.17
CA SER A 152 8.40 -10.75 3.58
C SER A 152 7.30 -10.15 4.48
N ASP A 153 7.19 -10.64 5.72
CA ASP A 153 6.30 -10.03 6.72
C ASP A 153 6.59 -8.54 6.94
N GLU A 154 7.85 -8.12 6.79
CA GLU A 154 8.22 -6.72 6.90
C GLU A 154 7.68 -5.90 5.73
N ASP A 155 7.82 -6.40 4.50
CA ASP A 155 7.31 -5.76 3.28
C ASP A 155 5.78 -5.57 3.36
N LEU A 156 5.05 -6.60 3.84
CA LEU A 156 3.60 -6.59 4.00
C LEU A 156 3.10 -5.61 5.08
N ASN A 157 3.98 -5.18 5.98
CA ASN A 157 3.65 -4.21 7.02
C ASN A 157 4.13 -2.78 6.69
N SER A 158 4.65 -2.54 5.49
CA SER A 158 5.07 -1.21 5.03
C SER A 158 3.86 -0.31 4.68
N TYR A 159 4.00 0.99 4.90
CA TYR A 159 3.05 2.02 4.45
C TYR A 159 2.87 2.00 2.93
N TYR A 160 3.95 1.75 2.19
CA TYR A 160 3.88 1.64 0.74
C TYR A 160 3.00 0.48 0.30
N PHE A 161 3.15 -0.70 0.90
CA PHE A 161 2.26 -1.83 0.64
C PHE A 161 0.80 -1.48 0.97
N ARG A 162 0.54 -0.91 2.15
CA ARG A 162 -0.81 -0.49 2.57
C ARG A 162 -1.46 0.45 1.55
N LEU A 163 -0.72 1.47 1.10
CA LEU A 163 -1.18 2.41 0.09
C LEU A 163 -1.59 1.70 -1.21
N LYS A 164 -0.76 0.79 -1.73
CA LYS A 164 -1.11 0.02 -2.94
C LYS A 164 -2.34 -0.86 -2.73
N MET A 165 -2.54 -1.39 -1.52
CA MET A 165 -3.76 -2.15 -1.20
C MET A 165 -5.01 -1.28 -1.22
N PHE A 166 -4.95 -0.04 -0.74
CA PHE A 166 -6.10 0.86 -0.77
C PHE A 166 -6.54 1.19 -2.20
N HIS A 167 -5.58 1.44 -3.10
CA HIS A 167 -5.88 1.62 -4.53
C HIS A 167 -6.52 0.38 -5.17
N ILE A 168 -6.12 -0.81 -4.74
CA ILE A 168 -6.76 -2.05 -5.17
C ILE A 168 -8.19 -2.16 -4.62
N PHE A 169 -8.41 -1.82 -3.35
CA PHE A 169 -9.74 -1.86 -2.72
C PHE A 169 -10.74 -0.92 -3.41
N ASP A 170 -10.29 0.25 -3.89
CA ASP A 170 -11.11 1.16 -4.68
C ASP A 170 -11.60 0.52 -6.00
N GLY A 171 -10.78 -0.35 -6.60
CA GLY A 171 -11.12 -1.08 -7.82
C GLY A 171 -12.19 -2.16 -7.62
N VAL A 172 -12.33 -2.73 -6.42
CA VAL A 172 -13.22 -3.88 -6.14
C VAL A 172 -14.67 -3.55 -6.48
N ASN A 173 -15.14 -2.37 -6.09
CA ASN A 173 -16.55 -2.00 -6.29
C ASN A 173 -16.87 -1.62 -7.75
N SER A 174 -15.85 -1.40 -8.59
CA SER A 174 -16.05 -0.99 -9.99
C SER A 174 -16.79 -2.06 -10.82
N GLN A 175 -16.63 -3.34 -10.47
CA GLN A 175 -17.27 -4.47 -11.16
C GLN A 175 -18.80 -4.52 -10.96
N PHE A 176 -19.32 -3.83 -9.93
CA PHE A 176 -20.75 -3.75 -9.63
C PHE A 176 -21.39 -2.46 -10.15
N ARG A 177 -20.63 -1.56 -10.79
CA ARG A 177 -21.20 -0.38 -11.45
C ARG A 177 -21.93 -0.85 -12.71
N ASP A 178 -23.23 -0.57 -12.76
CA ASP A 178 -24.11 -0.93 -13.87
C ASP A 178 -23.54 -0.43 -15.21
N ARG A 179 -23.11 -1.34 -16.09
CA ARG A 179 -22.70 -1.01 -17.48
C ARG A 179 -23.86 -0.42 -18.29
N SER A 180 -25.09 -0.54 -17.79
CA SER A 180 -26.34 0.03 -18.28
C SER A 180 -26.36 1.56 -18.25
N SER A 181 -25.46 2.21 -17.49
CA SER A 181 -25.42 3.66 -17.28
C SER A 181 -24.40 4.41 -18.15
N MET A 182 -23.62 3.72 -18.99
CA MET A 182 -22.72 4.37 -19.92
C MET A 182 -23.49 4.79 -21.19
N PRO A 183 -23.48 6.08 -21.59
CA PRO A 183 -24.03 6.48 -22.87
C PRO A 183 -23.29 5.71 -23.97
N ALA A 184 -24.06 5.07 -24.86
CA ALA A 184 -23.52 4.38 -26.03
C ALA A 184 -22.57 5.34 -26.75
N LYS A 185 -21.32 4.90 -26.99
CA LYS A 185 -20.40 5.62 -27.87
C LYS A 185 -21.13 5.91 -29.17
N ALA A 186 -21.25 7.19 -29.51
CA ALA A 186 -21.61 7.59 -30.86
C ALA A 186 -20.56 6.96 -31.80
N ALA A 187 -21.05 6.19 -32.76
CA ALA A 187 -20.23 5.67 -33.84
C ALA A 187 -19.95 6.83 -34.80
N ASP A 188 -18.67 7.14 -34.98
CA ASP A 188 -18.15 7.86 -36.15
C ASP A 188 -17.64 6.84 -37.18
#